data_AF-A0A2M8ACX6-F1
#
_entry.id   AF-A0A2M8ACX6-F1
#
_cell.length_a   1.000
_cell.length_b   1.000
_cell.length_c   1.000
_cell.angle_alpha   90.00
_cell.angle_beta   90.00
_cell.angle_gamma   90.00
#
_symmetry.space_group_name_H-M   'P 1'
#
loop_
_entity.id
_entity.type
_entity.pdbx_description
1 polymer ?
#
loop_
_entity_poly.entity_id
_entity_poly.type
_entity_poly.pdbx_seq_one_letter_code
_entity_poly.pdbx_strand_id
1 'polypeptide(L)'
;MTNYEGRQQDLKTKLNRHLTKLTGQEKDYYQALSQSDLAELKTVLSDINNVFTLKLTLTATEWICKNFKLDKKVKTEIFKKIDAVKPNTNGFDIIIDEPKIVAEVKCVFPSNNRDKYLAAQRNSILDDAIKLINGKKQLSDTSNYYKFLFVINVGQRTDLALNTLLKPSKGTSDKDIRKNRHEIKVSIELLKDKKINQLSTDKVYLKPLEFGK
;
A
#
# COMPACT_ATOMS: atom_id res chain seq x y z
N MET A 1 -25.24 22.70 -26.85
CA MET A 1 -24.57 21.41 -27.14
C MET A 1 -24.06 20.85 -25.83
N THR A 2 -24.56 19.69 -25.48
CA THR A 2 -24.53 19.09 -24.14
C THR A 2 -23.15 18.52 -23.82
N ASN A 3 -22.61 18.86 -22.64
CA ASN A 3 -21.30 18.46 -22.10
C ASN A 3 -21.10 16.92 -21.92
N TYR A 4 -22.03 16.12 -22.45
CA TYR A 4 -22.13 14.67 -22.33
C TYR A 4 -21.35 13.93 -23.42
N GLU A 5 -21.33 14.42 -24.66
CA GLU A 5 -20.63 13.77 -25.78
C GLU A 5 -19.11 13.72 -25.56
N GLY A 6 -18.52 14.83 -25.06
CA GLY A 6 -17.09 14.89 -24.78
C GLY A 6 -16.65 13.91 -23.69
N ARG A 7 -17.46 13.71 -22.65
CA ARG A 7 -17.14 12.78 -21.55
C ARG A 7 -17.25 11.32 -21.99
N GLN A 8 -18.23 11.01 -22.83
CA GLN A 8 -18.39 9.66 -23.39
C GLN A 8 -17.20 9.31 -24.29
N GLN A 9 -16.80 10.24 -25.16
CA GLN A 9 -15.65 10.04 -26.05
C GLN A 9 -14.32 9.90 -25.28
N ASP A 10 -14.12 10.65 -24.19
CA ASP A 10 -12.94 10.52 -23.32
C ASP A 10 -12.88 9.14 -22.66
N LEU A 11 -14.00 8.63 -22.12
CA LEU A 11 -14.07 7.30 -21.53
C LEU A 11 -13.83 6.20 -22.56
N LYS A 12 -14.43 6.31 -23.75
CA LYS A 12 -14.18 5.42 -24.88
C LYS A 12 -12.69 5.36 -25.23
N THR A 13 -12.08 6.52 -25.43
CA THR A 13 -10.66 6.64 -25.76
C THR A 13 -9.77 5.99 -24.70
N LYS A 14 -10.05 6.25 -23.41
CA LYS A 14 -9.28 5.67 -22.30
C LYS A 14 -9.41 4.16 -22.23
N LEU A 15 -10.63 3.62 -22.29
CA LEU A 15 -10.89 2.19 -22.18
C LEU A 15 -10.22 1.43 -23.32
N ASN A 16 -10.44 1.86 -24.57
CA ASN A 16 -9.84 1.23 -25.74
C ASN A 16 -8.32 1.26 -25.67
N ARG A 17 -7.72 2.41 -25.32
CA ARG A 17 -6.26 2.50 -25.16
C ARG A 17 -5.71 1.52 -24.12
N HIS A 18 -6.38 1.36 -22.98
CA HIS A 18 -5.92 0.44 -21.93
C HIS A 18 -6.03 -1.02 -22.35
N LEU A 19 -7.16 -1.41 -22.94
CA LEU A 19 -7.39 -2.80 -23.35
C LEU A 19 -6.57 -3.18 -24.59
N THR A 20 -6.37 -2.28 -25.54
CA THR A 20 -5.42 -2.49 -26.65
C THR A 20 -4.01 -2.71 -26.13
N LYS A 21 -3.55 -1.91 -25.16
CA LYS A 21 -2.22 -2.10 -24.55
C LYS A 21 -2.09 -3.45 -23.83
N LEU A 22 -3.18 -3.93 -23.21
CA LEU A 22 -3.17 -5.20 -22.47
C LEU A 22 -3.25 -6.42 -23.40
N THR A 23 -4.05 -6.34 -24.46
CA THR A 23 -4.35 -7.48 -25.36
C THR A 23 -3.47 -7.51 -26.61
N GLY A 24 -2.86 -6.38 -26.97
CA GLY A 24 -2.19 -6.20 -28.26
C GLY A 24 -3.15 -6.03 -29.45
N GLN A 25 -4.47 -6.03 -29.23
CA GLN A 25 -5.48 -5.97 -30.28
C GLN A 25 -6.19 -4.63 -30.31
N GLU A 26 -6.19 -3.97 -31.46
CA GLU A 26 -6.91 -2.73 -31.69
C GLU A 26 -8.39 -3.01 -31.99
N LYS A 27 -9.26 -2.73 -31.02
CA LYS A 27 -10.72 -2.96 -31.11
C LYS A 27 -11.47 -1.85 -30.39
N ASP A 28 -12.72 -1.59 -30.81
CA ASP A 28 -13.63 -0.75 -30.05
C ASP A 28 -14.24 -1.51 -28.85
N TYR A 29 -13.45 -1.72 -27.81
CA TYR A 29 -13.87 -2.38 -26.57
C TYR A 29 -15.01 -1.65 -25.86
N TYR A 30 -15.09 -0.32 -25.99
CA TYR A 30 -16.16 0.47 -25.39
C TYR A 30 -17.55 0.09 -25.92
N GLN A 31 -17.65 -0.23 -27.21
CA GLN A 31 -18.89 -0.70 -27.82
C GLN A 31 -19.04 -2.22 -27.73
N ALA A 32 -17.93 -2.96 -27.74
CA ALA A 32 -17.96 -4.42 -27.78
C ALA A 32 -18.24 -5.08 -26.41
N LEU A 33 -17.91 -4.42 -25.29
CA LEU A 33 -18.12 -4.96 -23.95
C LEU A 33 -19.54 -4.68 -23.45
N SER A 34 -20.21 -5.73 -23.01
CA SER A 34 -21.51 -5.66 -22.37
C SER A 34 -21.39 -5.18 -20.91
N GLN A 35 -22.53 -4.88 -20.28
CA GLN A 35 -22.58 -4.56 -18.85
C GLN A 35 -22.02 -5.70 -17.98
N SER A 36 -22.29 -6.96 -18.33
CA SER A 36 -21.75 -8.11 -17.61
C SER A 36 -20.23 -8.20 -17.75
N ASP A 37 -19.67 -7.92 -18.93
CA ASP A 37 -18.22 -7.93 -19.12
C ASP A 37 -17.54 -6.83 -18.28
N LEU A 38 -18.13 -5.64 -18.23
CA LEU A 38 -17.64 -4.53 -17.41
C LEU A 38 -17.73 -4.84 -15.90
N ALA A 39 -18.76 -5.57 -15.47
CA ALA A 39 -18.89 -6.03 -14.10
C ALA A 39 -17.81 -7.08 -13.77
N GLU A 40 -17.58 -8.03 -14.66
CA GLU A 40 -16.55 -9.06 -14.51
C GLU A 40 -15.15 -8.44 -14.43
N LEU A 41 -14.85 -7.43 -15.26
CA LEU A 41 -13.59 -6.69 -15.18
C LEU A 41 -13.37 -6.03 -13.80
N LYS A 42 -14.44 -5.63 -13.08
CA LYS A 42 -14.30 -5.13 -11.71
C LYS A 42 -13.97 -6.24 -10.72
N THR A 43 -14.55 -7.43 -10.89
CA THR A 43 -14.20 -8.63 -10.11
C THR A 43 -12.74 -9.00 -10.32
N VAL A 44 -12.31 -9.09 -11.58
CA VAL A 44 -10.91 -9.35 -11.94
C VAL A 44 -9.97 -8.30 -11.34
N LEU A 45 -10.32 -7.01 -11.37
CA LEU A 45 -9.52 -5.97 -10.73
C LEU A 45 -9.39 -6.17 -9.22
N SER A 46 -10.46 -6.61 -8.55
CA SER A 46 -10.43 -6.95 -7.12
C SER A 46 -9.48 -8.11 -6.85
N ASP A 47 -9.53 -9.17 -7.66
CA ASP A 47 -8.63 -10.32 -7.51
C ASP A 47 -7.18 -9.98 -7.81
N ILE A 48 -6.93 -9.13 -8.82
CA ILE A 48 -5.61 -8.57 -9.09
C ILE A 48 -5.10 -7.83 -7.84
N ASN A 49 -5.91 -6.97 -7.23
CA ASN A 49 -5.49 -6.27 -6.00
C ASN A 49 -5.15 -7.26 -4.87
N ASN A 50 -5.90 -8.34 -4.72
CA ASN A 50 -5.61 -9.39 -3.72
C ASN A 50 -4.28 -10.10 -4.01
N VAL A 51 -4.00 -10.42 -5.29
CA VAL A 51 -2.71 -10.98 -5.72
C VAL A 51 -1.56 -10.01 -5.40
N PHE A 52 -1.73 -8.73 -5.69
CA PHE A 52 -0.73 -7.71 -5.38
C PHE A 52 -0.47 -7.62 -3.85
N THR A 53 -1.53 -7.61 -3.03
CA THR A 53 -1.39 -7.60 -1.56
C THR A 53 -0.67 -8.84 -1.04
N LEU A 54 -1.02 -10.04 -1.55
CA LEU A 54 -0.35 -11.27 -1.15
C LEU A 54 1.14 -11.23 -1.51
N LYS A 55 1.47 -10.93 -2.77
CA LYS A 55 2.88 -10.84 -3.22
C LYS A 55 3.66 -9.84 -2.39
N LEU A 56 3.10 -8.65 -2.12
CA LEU A 56 3.75 -7.63 -1.31
C LEU A 56 3.98 -8.12 0.12
N THR A 57 3.02 -8.84 0.70
CA THR A 57 3.12 -9.40 2.06
C THR A 57 4.21 -10.46 2.15
N LEU A 58 4.30 -11.35 1.16
CA LEU A 58 5.36 -12.35 1.07
C LEU A 58 6.73 -11.65 0.95
N THR A 59 6.87 -10.67 0.05
CA THR A 59 8.12 -9.91 -0.10
C THR A 59 8.50 -9.14 1.18
N ALA A 60 7.54 -8.51 1.86
CA ALA A 60 7.77 -7.84 3.13
C ALA A 60 8.24 -8.82 4.21
N THR A 61 7.62 -9.99 4.28
CA THR A 61 7.99 -11.06 5.22
C THR A 61 9.39 -11.58 4.95
N GLU A 62 9.75 -11.83 3.68
CA GLU A 62 11.11 -12.22 3.29
C GLU A 62 12.12 -11.15 3.65
N TRP A 63 11.79 -9.88 3.41
CA TRP A 63 12.64 -8.77 3.77
C TRP A 63 12.88 -8.72 5.27
N ILE A 64 11.83 -8.84 6.10
CA ILE A 64 11.97 -8.90 7.56
C ILE A 64 12.84 -10.09 7.97
N CYS A 65 12.52 -11.29 7.51
CA CYS A 65 13.24 -12.52 7.87
C CYS A 65 14.73 -12.40 7.55
N LYS A 66 15.06 -11.88 6.37
CA LYS A 66 16.44 -11.69 5.92
C LYS A 66 17.18 -10.65 6.77
N ASN A 67 16.57 -9.50 7.03
CA ASN A 67 17.25 -8.38 7.67
C ASN A 67 17.40 -8.56 9.19
N PHE A 68 16.44 -9.22 9.84
CA PHE A 68 16.50 -9.58 11.25
C PHE A 68 17.11 -10.96 11.52
N LYS A 69 17.54 -11.67 10.47
CA LYS A 69 18.13 -13.02 10.54
C LYS A 69 17.26 -14.00 11.33
N LEU A 70 15.96 -13.99 11.04
CA LEU A 70 14.99 -14.86 11.72
C LEU A 70 15.27 -16.32 11.37
N ASP A 71 15.08 -17.20 12.35
CA ASP A 71 15.26 -18.63 12.15
C ASP A 71 14.20 -19.22 11.21
N LYS A 72 14.46 -20.46 10.76
CA LYS A 72 13.58 -21.17 9.83
C LYS A 72 12.20 -21.48 10.43
N LYS A 73 12.10 -21.69 11.74
CA LYS A 73 10.85 -22.03 12.43
C LYS A 73 9.92 -20.82 12.45
N VAL A 74 10.40 -19.67 12.94
CA VAL A 74 9.68 -18.39 12.96
C VAL A 74 9.24 -18.01 11.55
N LYS A 75 10.16 -18.12 10.57
CA LYS A 75 9.81 -17.91 9.15
C LYS A 75 8.63 -18.79 8.73
N THR A 76 8.72 -20.11 8.96
CA THR A 76 7.67 -21.06 8.55
C THR A 76 6.32 -20.75 9.19
N GLU A 77 6.30 -20.37 10.47
CA GLU A 77 5.08 -20.00 11.17
C GLU A 77 4.42 -18.74 10.60
N ILE A 78 5.20 -17.71 10.25
CA ILE A 78 4.67 -16.49 9.63
C ILE A 78 4.07 -16.80 8.26
N PHE A 79 4.75 -17.57 7.41
CA PHE A 79 4.22 -17.95 6.10
C PHE A 79 2.94 -18.79 6.20
N LYS A 80 2.84 -19.70 7.19
CA LYS A 80 1.59 -20.43 7.46
C LYS A 80 0.44 -19.50 7.86
N LYS A 81 0.71 -18.47 8.67
CA LYS A 81 -0.31 -17.46 9.03
C LYS A 81 -0.77 -16.67 7.80
N ILE A 82 0.16 -16.33 6.90
CA ILE A 82 -0.17 -15.63 5.64
C ILE A 82 -1.06 -16.50 4.76
N ASP A 83 -0.74 -17.79 4.62
CA ASP A 83 -1.50 -18.73 3.80
C ASP A 83 -2.93 -18.99 4.37
N ALA A 84 -3.07 -18.96 5.70
CA ALA A 84 -4.35 -19.16 6.38
C ALA A 84 -5.30 -17.94 6.28
N VAL A 85 -4.83 -16.78 5.83
CA VAL A 85 -5.62 -15.54 5.79
C VAL A 85 -5.87 -15.14 4.34
N LYS A 86 -7.15 -15.02 3.96
CA LYS A 86 -7.52 -14.53 2.63
C LYS A 86 -6.92 -13.14 2.41
N PRO A 87 -6.08 -12.94 1.36
CA PRO A 87 -5.59 -11.62 1.00
C PRO A 87 -6.78 -10.73 0.67
N ASN A 88 -6.84 -9.55 1.26
CA ASN A 88 -7.87 -8.58 0.95
C ASN A 88 -7.27 -7.18 0.78
N THR A 89 -8.06 -6.27 0.21
CA THR A 89 -7.66 -4.93 -0.17
C THR A 89 -7.32 -4.00 1.00
N ASN A 90 -7.61 -4.39 2.25
CA ASN A 90 -7.41 -3.52 3.43
C ASN A 90 -5.95 -3.50 3.93
N GLY A 91 -5.14 -4.48 3.53
CA GLY A 91 -3.75 -4.64 3.96
C GLY A 91 -3.52 -5.94 4.73
N PHE A 92 -2.30 -6.15 5.19
CA PHE A 92 -1.92 -7.33 5.97
C PHE A 92 -1.06 -6.95 7.18
N ASP A 93 -1.37 -7.52 8.33
CA ASP A 93 -0.64 -7.31 9.58
C ASP A 93 0.37 -8.43 9.84
N ILE A 94 1.61 -8.06 10.15
CA ILE A 94 2.66 -8.99 10.56
C ILE A 94 3.07 -8.63 11.98
N ILE A 95 3.01 -9.59 12.90
CA ILE A 95 3.46 -9.44 14.29
C ILE A 95 4.41 -10.59 14.62
N ILE A 96 5.57 -10.23 15.16
CA ILE A 96 6.63 -11.14 15.58
C ILE A 96 7.04 -10.69 16.98
N ASP A 97 7.04 -11.60 17.95
CA ASP A 97 7.37 -11.26 19.35
C ASP A 97 8.88 -11.27 19.59
N GLU A 98 9.61 -12.13 18.88
CA GLU A 98 11.07 -12.25 18.99
C GLU A 98 11.74 -12.32 17.61
N PRO A 99 12.44 -11.25 17.18
CA PRO A 99 12.46 -9.91 17.80
C PRO A 99 11.11 -9.21 17.64
N LYS A 100 10.81 -8.28 18.56
CA LYS A 100 9.56 -7.49 18.59
C LYS A 100 9.42 -6.64 17.33
N ILE A 101 8.63 -7.12 16.38
CA ILE A 101 8.35 -6.46 15.10
C ILE A 101 6.83 -6.41 14.88
N VAL A 102 6.34 -5.23 14.51
CA VAL A 102 4.98 -5.04 14.04
C VAL A 102 5.02 -4.34 12.68
N ALA A 103 4.28 -4.87 11.71
CA ALA A 103 4.22 -4.29 10.39
C ALA A 103 2.81 -4.28 9.81
N GLU A 104 2.54 -3.27 9.00
CA GLU A 104 1.37 -3.17 8.13
C GLU A 104 1.86 -3.20 6.67
N VAL A 105 1.20 -3.98 5.83
CA VAL A 105 1.44 -4.05 4.39
C VAL A 105 0.27 -3.42 3.64
N LYS A 106 0.55 -2.41 2.83
CA LYS A 106 -0.46 -1.66 2.07
C LYS A 106 -0.16 -1.63 0.57
N CYS A 107 -1.02 -2.26 -0.22
CA CYS A 107 -0.94 -2.16 -1.67
C CYS A 107 -1.68 -0.92 -2.21
N VAL A 108 -1.08 0.26 -2.01
CA VAL A 108 -1.64 1.54 -2.45
C VAL A 108 -0.88 2.08 -3.66
N PHE A 109 -1.54 2.10 -4.82
CA PHE A 109 -0.96 2.67 -6.03
C PHE A 109 -1.16 4.20 -6.08
N PRO A 110 -0.14 5.00 -6.43
CA PRO A 110 -0.33 6.40 -6.77
C PRO A 110 -1.39 6.54 -7.87
N SER A 111 -2.24 7.57 -7.78
CA SER A 111 -3.40 7.70 -8.66
C SER A 111 -3.03 7.75 -10.14
N ASN A 112 -3.87 7.18 -11.00
CA ASN A 112 -3.67 7.26 -12.44
C ASN A 112 -3.65 8.73 -12.87
N ASN A 113 -2.56 9.12 -13.57
CA ASN A 113 -2.26 10.47 -14.05
C ASN A 113 -1.83 11.50 -13.00
N ARG A 114 -1.59 11.13 -11.74
CA ARG A 114 -0.93 12.02 -10.77
C ARG A 114 0.08 11.24 -9.95
N ASP A 115 1.31 11.74 -9.84
CA ASP A 115 2.38 11.15 -9.03
C ASP A 115 2.20 11.44 -7.53
N LYS A 116 0.97 11.23 -7.05
CA LYS A 116 0.48 11.53 -5.70
C LYS A 116 -0.57 10.52 -5.27
N TYR A 117 -0.60 10.24 -3.98
CA TYR A 117 -1.72 9.53 -3.34
C TYR A 117 -2.94 10.45 -3.21
N LEU A 118 -4.12 9.92 -3.51
CA LEU A 118 -5.41 10.59 -3.25
C LEU A 118 -5.65 10.72 -1.74
N ALA A 119 -6.60 11.58 -1.35
CA ALA A 119 -6.90 11.83 0.05
C ALA A 119 -7.20 10.55 0.84
N ALA A 120 -8.03 9.65 0.31
CA ALA A 120 -8.34 8.37 0.96
C ALA A 120 -7.10 7.49 1.13
N GLN A 121 -6.25 7.41 0.11
CA GLN A 121 -5.00 6.63 0.16
C GLN A 121 -4.03 7.19 1.20
N ARG A 122 -3.82 8.52 1.21
CA ARG A 122 -2.97 9.18 2.21
C ARG A 122 -3.46 8.93 3.62
N ASN A 123 -4.76 9.13 3.85
CA ASN A 123 -5.37 8.94 5.16
C ASN A 123 -5.21 7.49 5.62
N SER A 124 -5.46 6.52 4.74
CA SER A 124 -5.28 5.10 5.02
C SER A 124 -3.84 4.78 5.46
N ILE A 125 -2.83 5.30 4.76
CA ILE A 125 -1.41 5.12 5.14
C ILE A 125 -1.11 5.76 6.51
N LEU A 126 -1.56 7.00 6.74
CA LEU A 126 -1.29 7.72 7.99
C LEU A 126 -2.03 7.12 9.19
N ASP A 127 -3.25 6.63 8.98
CA ASP A 127 -4.04 5.98 10.02
C ASP A 127 -3.36 4.70 10.50
N ASP A 128 -2.75 3.91 9.61
CA ASP A 128 -2.02 2.74 10.04
C ASP A 128 -0.66 3.06 10.65
N ALA A 129 0.00 4.15 10.24
CA ALA A 129 1.15 4.66 10.97
C ALA A 129 0.79 5.07 12.42
N ILE A 130 -0.37 5.72 12.63
CA ILE A 130 -0.88 6.05 13.96
C ILE A 130 -1.11 4.78 14.78
N LYS A 131 -1.76 3.76 14.22
CA LYS A 131 -1.98 2.48 14.90
C LYS A 131 -0.67 1.75 15.19
N LEU A 132 0.35 1.85 14.34
CA LEU A 132 1.65 1.25 14.61
C LEU A 132 2.34 1.92 15.80
N ILE A 133 2.14 3.22 16.05
CA ILE A 133 2.69 3.92 17.22
C ILE A 133 1.85 3.66 18.47
N ASN A 134 0.52 3.80 18.36
CA ASN A 134 -0.40 3.79 19.50
C ASN A 134 -0.92 2.40 19.89
N GLY A 135 -0.55 1.36 19.14
CA GLY A 135 -1.05 0.01 19.30
C GLY A 135 -2.16 -0.37 18.32
N LYS A 136 -2.26 -1.67 18.05
CA LYS A 136 -3.28 -2.30 17.20
C LYS A 136 -4.22 -3.14 18.07
N LYS A 137 -5.37 -3.51 17.51
CA LYS A 137 -6.38 -4.34 18.21
C LYS A 137 -5.79 -5.63 18.79
N GLN A 138 -4.93 -6.32 18.04
CA GLN A 138 -4.27 -7.55 18.51
C GLN A 138 -2.96 -7.33 19.27
N LEU A 139 -2.48 -6.09 19.41
CA LEU A 139 -1.24 -5.73 20.11
C LEU A 139 -1.34 -4.29 20.63
N SER A 140 -1.82 -4.11 21.85
CA SER A 140 -2.17 -2.79 22.41
C SER A 140 -0.98 -1.92 22.77
N ASP A 141 0.18 -2.52 23.07
CA ASP A 141 1.43 -1.80 23.33
C ASP A 141 2.50 -2.21 22.33
N THR A 142 2.90 -1.24 21.50
CA THR A 142 3.92 -1.38 20.48
C THR A 142 5.20 -0.63 20.81
N SER A 143 5.33 -0.02 22.00
CA SER A 143 6.47 0.85 22.39
C SER A 143 7.85 0.22 22.13
N ASN A 144 7.98 -1.07 22.43
CA ASN A 144 9.21 -1.86 22.29
C ASN A 144 9.31 -2.62 20.97
N TYR A 145 8.44 -2.36 19.99
CA TYR A 145 8.44 -3.01 18.69
C TYR A 145 9.08 -2.12 17.63
N TYR A 146 9.88 -2.72 16.73
CA TYR A 146 10.21 -2.11 15.45
C TYR A 146 8.96 -2.05 14.58
N LYS A 147 8.65 -0.87 14.04
CA LYS A 147 7.40 -0.61 13.31
C LYS A 147 7.69 -0.40 11.84
N PHE A 148 7.04 -1.19 10.98
CA PHE A 148 7.19 -1.06 9.54
C PHE A 148 5.85 -0.81 8.85
N LEU A 149 5.88 0.05 7.84
CA LEU A 149 4.78 0.26 6.93
C LEU A 149 5.28 -0.03 5.52
N PHE A 150 4.91 -1.17 4.97
CA PHE A 150 5.33 -1.57 3.63
C PHE A 150 4.33 -1.09 2.59
N VAL A 151 4.82 -0.48 1.52
CA VAL A 151 3.99 -0.04 0.38
C VAL A 151 4.53 -0.59 -0.92
N ILE A 152 3.68 -0.72 -1.93
CA ILE A 152 4.14 -1.13 -3.25
C ILE A 152 5.01 -0.06 -3.90
N ASN A 153 6.09 -0.49 -4.53
CA ASN A 153 6.93 0.35 -5.36
C ASN A 153 6.65 0.10 -6.84
N VAL A 154 6.19 1.14 -7.53
CA VAL A 154 6.00 1.22 -8.98
C VAL A 154 6.94 2.26 -9.62
N GLY A 155 8.16 2.37 -9.08
CA GLY A 155 9.21 3.27 -9.53
C GLY A 155 9.00 4.73 -9.11
N GLN A 156 9.41 5.67 -9.96
CA GLN A 156 9.44 7.11 -9.67
C GLN A 156 8.10 7.67 -9.16
N ARG A 157 6.97 7.08 -9.58
CA ARG A 157 5.64 7.49 -9.13
C ARG A 157 5.46 7.29 -7.63
N THR A 158 6.01 6.21 -7.07
CA THR A 158 6.01 5.94 -5.62
C THR A 158 6.84 6.99 -4.90
N ASP A 159 8.04 7.28 -5.40
CA ASP A 159 8.96 8.24 -4.77
C ASP A 159 8.34 9.63 -4.68
N LEU A 160 7.76 10.12 -5.78
CA LEU A 160 7.08 11.41 -5.83
C LEU A 160 5.86 11.46 -4.90
N ALA A 161 5.09 10.37 -4.85
CA ALA A 161 3.92 10.26 -3.98
C ALA A 161 4.30 10.25 -2.50
N LEU A 162 5.36 9.51 -2.13
CA LEU A 162 5.89 9.44 -0.77
C LEU A 162 6.51 10.76 -0.33
N ASN A 163 7.32 11.40 -1.19
CA ASN A 163 7.86 12.73 -0.93
C ASN A 163 6.75 13.76 -0.69
N THR A 164 5.63 13.64 -1.41
CA THR A 164 4.47 14.51 -1.20
C THR A 164 3.72 14.16 0.09
N LEU A 165 3.59 12.87 0.43
CA LEU A 165 2.93 12.41 1.65
C LEU A 165 3.63 12.93 2.92
N LEU A 166 4.97 12.81 2.95
CA LEU A 166 5.79 13.12 4.11
C LEU A 166 6.09 14.61 4.26
N LYS A 167 5.78 15.44 3.26
CA LYS A 167 5.90 16.90 3.38
C LYS A 167 5.06 17.41 4.57
N PRO A 168 5.63 18.27 5.42
CA PRO A 168 4.89 18.98 6.45
C PRO A 168 3.75 19.77 5.80
N SER A 169 2.59 19.72 6.41
CA SER A 169 1.44 20.48 5.95
C SER A 169 1.46 21.85 6.62
N LYS A 170 1.24 22.92 5.85
CA LYS A 170 1.34 24.32 6.33
C LYS A 170 0.14 24.79 7.16
N GLY A 171 -0.88 23.96 7.34
CA GLY A 171 -2.12 24.33 8.03
C GLY A 171 -2.32 23.52 9.30
N THR A 172 -2.89 24.16 10.31
CA THR A 172 -3.43 23.49 11.51
C THR A 172 -4.88 23.08 11.25
N SER A 173 -5.34 22.02 11.93
CA SER A 173 -6.74 21.60 11.86
C SER A 173 -7.26 21.35 13.26
N ASP A 174 -8.45 21.88 13.56
CA ASP A 174 -9.09 21.73 14.88
C ASP A 174 -9.82 20.38 15.04
N LYS A 175 -9.78 19.51 14.01
CA LYS A 175 -10.33 18.15 14.08
C LYS A 175 -9.23 17.19 14.50
N ASP A 176 -9.38 16.54 15.64
CA ASP A 176 -8.38 15.62 16.23
C ASP A 176 -7.82 14.61 15.24
N ILE A 177 -8.66 13.98 14.43
CA ILE A 177 -8.23 12.99 13.42
C ILE A 177 -7.25 13.62 12.40
N ARG A 178 -7.49 14.87 11.97
CA ARG A 178 -6.61 15.55 11.02
C ARG A 178 -5.32 16.00 11.70
N LYS A 179 -5.40 16.46 12.94
CA LYS A 179 -4.24 16.83 13.76
C LYS A 179 -3.31 15.64 13.99
N ASN A 180 -3.84 14.49 14.42
CA ASN A 180 -3.06 13.27 14.62
C ASN A 180 -2.33 12.82 13.34
N ARG A 181 -3.00 12.93 12.18
CA ARG A 181 -2.40 12.64 10.87
C ARG A 181 -1.29 13.61 10.46
N HIS A 182 -1.29 14.84 10.97
CA HIS A 182 -0.20 15.79 10.75
C HIS A 182 0.98 15.46 11.65
N GLU A 183 0.71 15.21 12.93
CA GLU A 183 1.72 14.92 13.94
C GLU A 183 2.45 13.61 13.65
N ILE A 184 1.75 12.55 13.24
CA ILE A 184 2.38 11.25 12.97
C ILE A 184 3.48 11.31 11.90
N LYS A 185 3.43 12.28 10.98
CA LYS A 185 4.42 12.39 9.89
C LYS A 185 5.84 12.57 10.41
N VAL A 186 6.04 13.23 11.57
CA VAL A 186 7.39 13.39 12.15
C VAL A 186 7.95 12.10 12.73
N SER A 187 7.09 11.12 12.96
CA SER A 187 7.45 9.77 13.42
C SER A 187 7.62 8.78 12.26
N ILE A 188 7.27 9.17 11.03
CA ILE A 188 7.46 8.33 9.84
C ILE A 188 8.80 8.64 9.19
N GLU A 189 9.60 7.61 8.97
CA GLU A 189 10.88 7.71 8.26
C GLU A 189 10.89 6.80 7.03
N LEU A 190 11.35 7.32 5.89
CA LEU A 190 11.47 6.54 4.66
C LEU A 190 12.72 5.65 4.72
N LEU A 191 12.52 4.33 4.76
CA LEU A 191 13.59 3.34 4.89
C LEU A 191 14.19 2.98 3.52
N LYS A 192 15.18 3.77 3.10
CA LYS A 192 16.01 3.50 1.92
C LYS A 192 17.21 2.61 2.26
N ASP A 193 18.22 3.20 2.91
CA ASP A 193 19.55 2.59 3.02
C ASP A 193 19.98 2.28 4.46
N LYS A 194 19.16 2.60 5.46
CA LYS A 194 19.49 2.32 6.87
C LYS A 194 19.55 0.82 7.15
N LYS A 195 20.56 0.43 7.92
CA LYS A 195 20.71 -0.92 8.47
C LYS A 195 19.80 -1.10 9.69
N ILE A 196 19.42 -2.35 9.98
CA ILE A 196 18.54 -2.68 11.11
C ILE A 196 19.06 -2.17 12.46
N ASN A 197 20.39 -2.19 12.68
CA ASN A 197 21.01 -1.71 13.91
C ASN A 197 20.96 -0.18 14.10
N GLN A 198 20.52 0.57 13.08
CA GLN A 198 20.30 2.01 13.14
C GLN A 198 18.83 2.38 13.34
N LEU A 199 17.96 1.36 13.43
CA LEU A 199 16.54 1.55 13.66
C LEU A 199 16.26 1.68 15.15
N SER A 200 15.25 2.47 15.46
CA SER A 200 14.74 2.71 16.80
C SER A 200 13.26 2.32 16.86
N THR A 201 12.73 2.06 18.05
CA THR A 201 11.34 1.64 18.20
C THR A 201 10.36 2.81 18.23
N ASP A 202 10.82 4.05 18.39
CA ASP A 202 9.99 5.26 18.42
C ASP A 202 9.56 5.77 17.03
N LYS A 203 10.06 5.17 15.95
CA LYS A 203 9.73 5.53 14.56
C LYS A 203 8.91 4.46 13.84
N VAL A 204 8.17 4.88 12.82
CA VAL A 204 7.55 4.01 11.81
C VAL A 204 8.40 4.08 10.54
N TYR A 205 8.96 2.95 10.13
CA TYR A 205 9.75 2.86 8.92
C TYR A 205 8.87 2.54 7.72
N LEU A 206 8.64 3.54 6.89
CA LEU A 206 7.92 3.41 5.63
C LEU A 206 8.87 2.85 4.58
N LYS A 207 8.59 1.66 4.05
CA LYS A 207 9.45 0.99 3.07
C LYS A 207 8.69 0.65 1.78
N PRO A 208 9.02 1.28 0.64
CA PRO A 208 8.53 0.83 -0.65
C PRO A 208 9.24 -0.48 -1.07
N LEU A 209 8.48 -1.45 -1.58
CA LEU A 209 8.98 -2.76 -2.04
C LEU A 209 8.50 -3.07 -3.45
N GLU A 210 9.39 -3.63 -4.27
CA GLU A 210 9.07 -4.23 -5.56
C GLU A 210 8.91 -5.73 -5.41
N PHE A 211 8.10 -6.35 -6.26
CA PHE A 211 8.07 -7.80 -6.33
C PHE A 211 9.38 -8.32 -6.90
N GLY A 212 9.93 -9.37 -6.29
CA GLY A 212 10.95 -10.17 -6.96
C GLY A 212 10.39 -10.66 -8.31
N LYS A 213 11.23 -10.61 -9.35
CA LYS A 213 10.93 -11.25 -10.63
C LYS A 213 10.92 -12.76 -10.48
#